data_AF-A0A712CPY7-F1
#
_entry.id   AF-A0A712CPY7-F1
#
_cell.length_a   1.000
_cell.length_b   1.000
_cell.length_c   1.000
_cell.angle_alpha   90.00
_cell.angle_beta   90.00
_cell.angle_gamma   90.00
#
_symmetry.space_group_name_H-M   'P 1'
#
loop_
_entity.id
_entity.type
_entity.pdbx_description
1 polymer ?
#
loop_
_entity_poly.entity_id
_entity_poly.type
_entity_poly.pdbx_seq_one_letter_code
_entity_poly.pdbx_strand_id
1 'polypeptide(L)'
;GITTDDPNKWRYYLDSVEVHLPPFWEQYINDENNVELILTDTLPLVISLNGHTLQEYMQESRGYALQNTASTQASIRGEESEQIELLNIRQETHEEYALSRPAGLREALLIVASFLLFFFCLITPDVFVPWMIGGAILLLAAGLWGLFAPPSKSALREIHCLRGTPRRWGLFGENNQEQINNISLGIIDLIYPAHWQPYITQDLGQQTDIDIYLDRHVARQGRFLSLHDEVKNFPLQHWLRSTVIAIGSLLVLFMLLFWIPLDMPIKFTLSWMKGAQTIEATTVKQLEKAGVRVGDTLHLSGKGMCNIHSGATWSGQSNSPFMPFDCSQIIWNDAPALPLPESDLVNKAMALSQAVNRQLHPKPEDDSRVSASLRSAIQKSGMVLLDDFGDIVLKTADLCAAEDECVRLKNALVNLGNSKDWNALVKRANAGKLDGVNVLLRPVSAESLENLVTTSTAPFISRETARAAQSLNSPAPGGFLIASDEGSELVDQAWPSTPLYDYPAQEQWSAFQRLAQTLMQTPFSAEGIVTSVYTDANGTQHISLHRIPDKSGWWRYLGTTLLMLAMIVSAVYNGIQAFRRYQRHRTRMADIQEYYESCLNPRLTVSPENLI
;
A
#
# COMPACT_ATOMS: atom_id res chain seq x y z
N GLY A 1 -3.40 10.24 82.43
CA GLY A 1 -2.33 11.21 82.13
C GLY A 1 -1.28 10.52 81.27
N ILE A 2 -0.58 11.23 80.40
CA ILE A 2 0.53 10.62 79.61
C ILE A 2 1.76 10.60 80.51
N THR A 3 2.31 9.42 80.78
CA THR A 3 3.51 9.26 81.60
C THR A 3 4.69 8.83 80.73
N THR A 4 5.86 9.42 80.95
CA THR A 4 7.12 9.10 80.28
C THR A 4 8.07 8.39 81.24
N ASP A 5 8.80 7.39 80.75
CA ASP A 5 9.62 6.50 81.60
C ASP A 5 11.07 7.00 81.84
N ASP A 6 11.49 8.12 81.26
CA ASP A 6 12.76 8.83 81.52
C ASP A 6 12.89 10.00 80.52
N PRO A 7 13.58 11.11 80.83
CA PRO A 7 13.66 12.30 79.97
C PRO A 7 14.42 12.11 78.63
N ASN A 8 14.83 10.88 78.28
CA ASN A 8 15.55 10.55 77.04
C ASN A 8 14.99 9.29 76.33
N LYS A 9 13.76 8.87 76.62
CA LYS A 9 13.11 7.72 75.95
C LYS A 9 11.80 8.16 75.28
N TRP A 10 11.72 7.98 73.96
CA TRP A 10 10.55 8.25 73.12
C TRP A 10 9.40 7.24 73.28
N ARG A 11 9.09 6.81 74.50
CA ARG A 11 7.99 5.89 74.80
C ARG A 11 6.99 6.56 75.72
N TYR A 12 5.74 6.64 75.25
CA TYR A 12 4.65 7.31 75.95
C TYR A 12 3.61 6.28 76.36
N TYR A 13 3.12 6.38 77.59
CA TYR A 13 2.08 5.48 78.10
C TYR A 13 0.83 6.26 78.47
N LEU A 14 -0.31 5.72 78.07
CA LEU A 14 -1.63 6.09 78.60
C LEU A 14 -2.04 4.98 79.58
N ASP A 15 -1.93 5.31 80.87
CA ASP A 15 -2.09 4.43 82.04
C ASP A 15 -1.13 3.22 82.07
N SER A 16 -1.26 2.30 81.12
CA SER A 16 -0.42 1.09 81.01
C SER A 16 -0.23 0.59 79.58
N VAL A 17 -0.79 1.29 78.59
CA VAL A 17 -0.68 0.94 77.17
C VAL A 17 0.35 1.84 76.51
N GLU A 18 1.32 1.24 75.82
CA GLU A 18 2.29 2.00 75.03
C GLU A 18 1.57 2.61 73.83
N VAL A 19 1.79 3.91 73.64
CA VAL A 19 1.12 4.70 72.62
C VAL A 19 2.18 5.41 71.80
N HIS A 20 2.03 5.35 70.47
CA HIS A 20 2.94 6.01 69.56
C HIS A 20 2.56 7.49 69.39
N LEU A 21 3.42 8.39 69.87
CA LEU A 21 3.28 9.83 69.72
C LEU A 21 4.34 10.37 68.74
N PRO A 22 3.97 11.23 67.78
CA PRO A 22 4.94 11.92 66.94
C PRO A 22 5.96 12.73 67.77
N PRO A 23 7.26 12.78 67.38
CA PRO A 23 8.32 13.37 68.21
C PRO A 23 8.10 14.85 68.60
N PHE A 24 7.41 15.63 67.77
CA PHE A 24 7.19 17.06 68.00
C PHE A 24 5.97 17.37 68.87
N TRP A 25 5.18 16.36 69.23
CA TRP A 25 4.00 16.54 70.09
C TRP A 25 4.34 16.51 71.58
N GLU A 26 5.59 16.19 71.94
CA GLU A 26 6.10 16.22 73.31
C GLU A 26 5.87 17.58 73.98
N GLN A 27 6.03 18.68 73.23
CA GLN A 27 5.82 20.05 73.73
C GLN A 27 4.36 20.39 74.05
N TYR A 28 3.40 19.61 73.55
CA TYR A 28 1.97 19.84 73.77
C TYR A 28 1.40 18.99 74.90
N ILE A 29 2.24 18.22 75.60
CA ILE A 29 1.84 17.42 76.76
C ILE A 29 1.73 18.34 77.99
N ASN A 30 0.55 18.38 78.60
CA ASN A 30 0.25 19.09 79.84
C ASN A 30 -0.04 18.09 80.98
N ASP A 31 -0.28 18.59 82.20
CA ASP A 31 -0.65 17.74 83.34
C ASP A 31 -2.01 17.02 83.12
N GLU A 32 -2.96 17.71 82.47
CA GLU A 32 -4.21 17.14 81.97
C GLU A 32 -4.22 17.16 80.43
N ASN A 33 -4.31 15.98 79.81
CA ASN A 33 -4.32 15.84 78.35
C ASN A 33 -5.64 15.25 77.87
N ASN A 34 -6.20 15.85 76.82
CA ASN A 34 -7.27 15.24 76.03
C ASN A 34 -6.66 14.57 74.80
N VAL A 35 -6.88 13.26 74.67
CA VAL A 35 -6.27 12.42 73.64
C VAL A 35 -7.36 11.69 72.87
N GLU A 36 -7.38 11.86 71.55
CA GLU A 36 -8.19 11.00 70.68
C GLU A 36 -7.29 9.94 70.05
N LEU A 37 -7.73 8.69 70.14
CA LEU A 37 -6.97 7.53 69.70
C LEU A 37 -7.82 6.59 68.84
N ILE A 38 -7.15 5.97 67.88
CA ILE A 38 -7.71 4.87 67.07
C ILE A 38 -6.97 3.60 67.47
N LEU A 39 -7.72 2.59 67.90
CA LEU A 39 -7.18 1.27 68.19
C LEU A 39 -6.81 0.58 66.87
N THR A 40 -5.56 0.13 66.75
CA THR A 40 -5.11 -0.76 65.66
C THR A 40 -4.76 -2.13 66.24
N ASP A 41 -4.56 -3.13 65.36
CA ASP A 41 -4.31 -4.52 65.76
C ASP A 41 -3.00 -4.71 66.57
N THR A 42 -2.05 -3.77 66.48
CA THR A 42 -0.74 -3.87 67.15
C THR A 42 -0.50 -2.80 68.20
N LEU A 43 -0.82 -1.53 67.93
CA LEU A 43 -0.61 -0.39 68.84
C LEU A 43 -1.68 0.71 68.65
N PRO A 44 -2.23 1.33 69.71
CA PRO A 44 -3.12 2.47 69.55
C PRO A 44 -2.38 3.67 68.94
N LEU A 45 -2.98 4.26 67.91
CA LEU A 45 -2.46 5.46 67.25
C LEU A 45 -3.18 6.70 67.78
N VAL A 46 -2.42 7.70 68.24
CA VAL A 46 -2.96 9.00 68.64
C VAL A 46 -3.20 9.84 67.41
N ILE A 47 -4.45 10.26 67.21
CA ILE A 47 -4.84 11.10 66.08
C ILE A 47 -4.98 12.58 66.44
N SER A 48 -5.25 12.88 67.71
CA SER A 48 -5.21 14.24 68.22
C SER A 48 -4.74 14.29 69.68
N LEU A 49 -4.02 15.35 70.01
CA LEU A 49 -3.53 15.66 71.36
C LEU A 49 -3.83 17.13 71.66
N ASN A 50 -4.62 17.40 72.69
CA ASN A 50 -4.94 18.75 73.17
C ASN A 50 -5.43 19.73 72.08
N GLY A 51 -6.21 19.23 71.12
CA GLY A 51 -6.77 20.01 70.02
C GLY A 51 -5.92 20.08 68.75
N HIS A 52 -4.68 19.55 68.78
CA HIS A 52 -3.84 19.42 67.58
C HIS A 52 -4.08 18.07 66.89
N THR A 53 -4.33 18.09 65.58
CA THR A 53 -4.66 16.89 64.80
C THR A 53 -3.53 16.49 63.86
N LEU A 54 -3.40 15.19 63.57
CA LEU A 54 -2.39 14.67 62.63
C LEU A 54 -2.47 15.27 61.21
N GLN A 55 -3.62 15.84 60.82
CA GLN A 55 -3.83 16.33 59.46
C GLN A 55 -3.13 17.68 59.20
N GLU A 56 -3.00 18.53 60.23
CA GLU A 56 -2.24 19.79 60.15
C GLU A 56 -0.74 19.55 59.96
N TYR A 57 -0.22 18.44 60.50
CA TYR A 57 1.19 18.05 60.40
C TYR A 57 1.65 17.72 58.97
N MET A 58 0.80 17.11 58.14
CA MET A 58 1.16 16.77 56.76
C MET A 58 1.44 18.00 55.88
N GLN A 59 0.95 19.19 56.28
CA GLN A 59 1.19 20.45 55.58
C GLN A 59 2.49 21.15 56.01
N GLU A 60 2.94 21.01 57.26
CA GLU A 60 4.18 21.65 57.76
C GLU A 60 5.48 20.89 57.44
N SER A 61 5.41 19.58 57.18
CA SER A 61 6.60 18.75 56.90
C SER A 61 7.28 19.00 55.55
N ARG A 62 6.68 19.79 54.66
CA ARG A 62 7.30 20.18 53.36
C ARG A 62 8.35 21.29 53.47
N GLY A 63 8.56 21.90 54.65
CA GLY A 63 9.45 23.05 54.84
C GLY A 63 10.87 22.78 55.34
N TYR A 64 11.19 21.57 55.82
CA TYR A 64 12.47 21.29 56.49
C TYR A 64 13.32 20.26 55.73
N ALA A 65 14.06 20.73 54.73
CA ALA A 65 15.16 20.00 54.12
C ALA A 65 16.43 20.15 54.98
N LEU A 66 17.00 19.02 55.42
CA LEU A 66 18.40 18.78 55.82
C LEU A 66 19.12 19.92 56.58
N GLN A 67 18.85 20.04 57.87
CA GLN A 67 19.80 20.62 58.82
C GLN A 67 20.67 19.48 59.38
N ASN A 68 21.97 19.49 59.08
CA ASN A 68 22.96 18.59 59.67
C ASN A 68 22.89 18.68 61.21
N THR A 69 22.33 17.66 61.85
CA THR A 69 22.45 17.47 63.30
C THR A 69 23.79 16.80 63.56
N ALA A 70 24.70 17.52 64.21
CA ALA A 70 25.91 16.93 64.76
C ALA A 70 25.50 15.89 65.81
N SER A 71 25.67 14.60 65.49
CA SER A 71 25.42 13.51 66.42
C SER A 71 26.36 13.64 67.63
N THR A 72 25.78 13.82 68.80
CA THR A 72 26.46 13.64 70.09
C THR A 72 27.04 12.23 70.14
N GLN A 73 28.35 12.14 70.38
CA GLN A 73 29.11 10.91 70.37
C GLN A 73 28.60 9.93 71.44
N ALA A 74 27.86 8.91 71.02
CA ALA A 74 27.75 7.67 71.78
C ALA A 74 29.02 6.86 71.53
N SER A 75 29.75 6.55 72.59
CA SER A 75 31.00 5.81 72.56
C SER A 75 30.77 4.35 72.15
N ILE A 76 31.11 4.01 70.91
CA ILE A 76 31.39 2.64 70.48
C ILE A 76 32.82 2.67 69.92
N ARG A 77 33.62 1.67 70.31
CA ARG A 77 35.02 1.42 69.94
C ARG A 77 35.42 2.01 68.59
N GLY A 78 36.57 2.68 68.54
CA GLY A 78 37.18 3.14 67.30
C GLY A 78 37.30 2.00 66.29
N GLU A 79 36.38 1.98 65.34
CA GLU A 79 36.56 1.32 64.06
C GLU A 79 37.56 2.18 63.30
N GLU A 80 38.62 1.56 62.78
CA GLU A 80 39.51 2.20 61.82
C GLU A 80 38.63 2.89 60.78
N SER A 81 38.80 4.20 60.58
CA SER A 81 38.05 4.91 59.55
C SER A 81 38.22 4.15 58.25
N GLU A 82 37.12 3.60 57.72
CA GLU A 82 37.10 2.90 56.44
C GLU A 82 37.47 3.94 55.35
N GLN A 83 38.76 4.14 55.14
CA GLN A 83 39.29 5.09 54.17
C GLN A 83 39.08 4.52 52.78
N ILE A 84 38.03 4.98 52.11
CA ILE A 84 37.84 4.77 50.68
C ILE A 84 38.80 5.72 49.97
N GLU A 85 39.76 5.18 49.24
CA GLU A 85 40.70 5.96 48.44
C GLU A 85 40.18 6.07 47.01
N LEU A 86 39.98 7.30 46.52
CA LEU A 86 39.72 7.54 45.10
C LEU A 86 41.06 7.50 44.36
N LEU A 87 41.29 6.45 43.58
CA LEU A 87 42.52 6.27 42.81
C LEU A 87 42.55 7.15 41.56
N ASN A 88 41.48 7.11 40.76
CA ASN A 88 41.39 7.83 39.49
C ASN A 88 39.94 7.94 39.00
N ILE A 89 39.69 8.86 38.08
CA ILE A 89 38.44 8.95 37.30
C ILE A 89 38.81 8.67 35.85
N ARG A 90 38.26 7.60 35.28
CA ARG A 90 38.48 7.21 33.87
C ARG A 90 37.18 7.31 33.08
N GLN A 91 37.28 7.46 31.77
CA GLN A 91 36.11 7.31 30.89
C GLN A 91 35.85 5.83 30.60
N GLU A 92 34.59 5.51 30.27
CA GLU A 92 34.19 4.19 29.76
C GLU A 92 35.07 3.75 28.59
N THR A 93 35.46 2.48 28.61
CA THR A 93 36.09 1.83 27.46
C THR A 93 35.05 1.55 26.36
N HIS A 94 35.52 1.30 25.13
CA HIS A 94 34.62 0.98 24.01
C HIS A 94 33.79 -0.29 24.27
N GLU A 95 34.36 -1.24 24.99
CA GLU A 95 33.75 -2.50 25.39
C GLU A 95 32.65 -2.28 26.45
N GLU A 96 32.91 -1.45 27.46
CA GLU A 96 31.91 -1.09 28.49
C GLU A 96 30.75 -0.30 27.87
N TYR A 97 31.04 0.65 26.97
CA TYR A 97 30.02 1.40 26.24
C TYR A 97 29.13 0.49 25.36
N ALA A 98 29.63 -0.65 24.90
CA ALA A 98 28.84 -1.58 24.10
C ALA A 98 27.68 -2.20 24.89
N LEU A 99 27.75 -2.27 26.22
CA LEU A 99 26.68 -2.76 27.11
C LEU A 99 25.53 -1.76 27.24
N SER A 100 25.82 -0.46 27.23
CA SER A 100 24.82 0.61 27.35
C SER A 100 24.22 1.03 26.00
N ARG A 101 24.85 0.65 24.88
CA ARG A 101 24.39 0.98 23.53
C ARG A 101 23.04 0.29 23.22
N PRO A 102 22.02 1.02 22.74
CA PRO A 102 20.77 0.42 22.30
C PRO A 102 21.00 -0.52 21.11
N ALA A 103 20.13 -1.53 20.95
CA ALA A 103 20.30 -2.67 20.04
C ALA A 103 20.43 -2.38 18.52
N GLY A 104 20.58 -1.12 18.12
CA GLY A 104 20.80 -0.70 16.74
C GLY A 104 19.57 -0.80 15.84
N LEU A 105 18.37 -0.78 16.44
CA LEU A 105 17.11 -0.93 15.72
C LEU A 105 16.77 0.30 14.86
N ARG A 106 17.14 1.49 15.32
CA ARG A 106 16.86 2.75 14.59
C ARG A 106 17.60 2.75 13.25
N GLU A 107 18.86 2.35 13.25
CA GLU A 107 19.71 2.27 12.07
C GLU A 107 19.21 1.20 11.09
N ALA A 108 18.76 0.04 11.61
CA ALA A 108 18.14 -0.99 10.78
C ALA A 108 16.85 -0.49 10.11
N LEU A 109 16.00 0.25 10.83
CA LEU A 109 14.78 0.84 10.29
C LEU A 109 15.08 1.88 9.20
N LEU A 110 16.12 2.69 9.35
CA LEU A 110 16.54 3.65 8.30
C LEU A 110 16.96 2.94 7.00
N ILE A 111 17.68 1.82 7.12
CA ILE A 111 18.09 1.01 5.96
C ILE A 111 16.86 0.38 5.28
N VAL A 112 15.92 -0.17 6.06
CA VAL A 112 14.68 -0.73 5.50
C VAL A 112 13.82 0.35 4.84
N ALA A 113 13.72 1.54 5.44
CA ALA A 113 13.04 2.69 4.84
C ALA A 113 13.69 3.11 3.51
N SER A 114 15.02 3.07 3.40
CA SER A 114 15.73 3.29 2.15
C SER A 114 15.35 2.25 1.08
N PHE A 115 15.30 0.95 1.42
CA PHE A 115 14.88 -0.09 0.48
C PHE A 115 13.45 0.13 -0.03
N LEU A 116 12.54 0.56 0.85
CA LEU A 116 11.18 0.92 0.45
C LEU A 116 11.15 2.13 -0.48
N LEU A 117 11.94 3.17 -0.22
CA LEU A 117 12.04 4.32 -1.13
C LEU A 117 12.57 3.92 -2.50
N PHE A 118 13.60 3.06 -2.58
CA PHE A 118 14.09 2.53 -3.86
C PHE A 118 13.02 1.75 -4.61
N PHE A 119 12.17 1.01 -3.91
CA PHE A 119 11.00 0.35 -4.52
C PHE A 119 10.00 1.38 -5.07
N PHE A 120 9.65 2.40 -4.29
CA PHE A 120 8.72 3.44 -4.74
C PHE A 120 9.24 4.21 -5.95
N CYS A 121 10.55 4.45 -6.07
CA CYS A 121 11.15 5.07 -7.26
C CYS A 121 10.79 4.35 -8.57
N LEU A 122 10.55 3.03 -8.53
CA LEU A 122 10.27 2.23 -9.72
C LEU A 122 8.82 2.37 -10.20
N ILE A 123 7.92 2.86 -9.34
CA ILE A 123 6.49 2.92 -9.60
C ILE A 123 6.03 4.36 -9.80
N THR A 124 6.69 5.33 -9.17
CA THR A 124 6.31 6.75 -9.24
C THR A 124 6.59 7.38 -10.62
N PRO A 125 5.86 8.46 -10.99
CA PRO A 125 6.17 9.24 -12.19
C PRO A 125 7.60 9.79 -12.19
N ASP A 126 8.19 9.96 -13.39
CA ASP A 126 9.60 10.32 -13.58
C ASP A 126 10.01 11.64 -12.90
N VAL A 127 9.06 12.56 -12.70
CA VAL A 127 9.29 13.87 -12.04
C VAL A 127 9.74 13.72 -10.58
N PHE A 128 9.28 12.69 -9.87
CA PHE A 128 9.58 12.50 -8.44
C PHE A 128 10.81 11.62 -8.17
N VAL A 129 11.27 10.89 -9.18
CA VAL A 129 12.39 9.94 -9.09
C VAL A 129 13.67 10.55 -8.52
N PRO A 130 14.18 11.74 -8.94
CA PRO A 130 15.45 12.25 -8.42
C PRO A 130 15.38 12.57 -6.92
N TRP A 131 14.25 13.08 -6.43
CA TRP A 131 14.04 13.39 -5.01
C TRP A 131 13.99 12.11 -4.16
N MET A 132 13.29 11.09 -4.67
CA MET A 132 13.15 9.80 -3.99
C MET A 132 14.48 9.04 -3.94
N ILE A 133 15.25 9.03 -5.04
CA ILE A 133 16.60 8.45 -5.07
C ILE A 133 17.54 9.19 -4.10
N GLY A 134 17.51 10.53 -4.12
CA GLY A 134 18.31 11.33 -3.19
C GLY A 134 17.98 11.02 -1.72
N GLY A 135 16.70 10.94 -1.39
CA GLY A 135 16.23 10.54 -0.05
C GLY A 135 16.65 9.12 0.32
N ALA A 136 16.51 8.16 -0.60
CA ALA A 136 16.90 6.77 -0.36
C ALA A 136 18.41 6.64 -0.07
N ILE A 137 19.26 7.34 -0.83
CA ILE A 137 20.71 7.35 -0.63
C ILE A 137 21.08 7.99 0.71
N LEU A 138 20.45 9.11 1.07
CA LEU A 138 20.70 9.78 2.35
C LEU A 138 20.33 8.91 3.55
N LEU A 139 19.18 8.23 3.51
CA LEU A 139 18.77 7.31 4.57
C LEU A 139 19.71 6.11 4.68
N LEU A 140 20.16 5.57 3.53
CA LEU A 140 21.11 4.46 3.51
C LEU A 140 22.46 4.88 4.11
N ALA A 141 22.97 6.06 3.70
CA ALA A 141 24.21 6.62 4.24
C ALA A 141 24.11 6.88 5.74
N ALA A 142 23.01 7.46 6.22
CA ALA A 142 22.77 7.70 7.64
C ALA A 142 22.70 6.39 8.44
N GLY A 143 22.01 5.37 7.91
CA GLY A 143 21.92 4.04 8.52
C GLY A 143 23.29 3.34 8.61
N LEU A 144 24.07 3.36 7.52
CA LEU A 144 25.43 2.79 7.51
C LEU A 144 26.37 3.56 8.42
N TRP A 145 26.31 4.88 8.43
CA TRP A 145 27.10 5.72 9.33
C TRP A 145 26.81 5.37 10.79
N GLY A 146 25.53 5.25 11.18
CA GLY A 146 25.16 4.83 12.53
C GLY A 146 25.68 3.44 12.93
N LEU A 147 25.85 2.52 11.98
CA LEU A 147 26.38 1.18 12.25
C LEU A 147 27.90 1.15 12.50
N PHE A 148 28.66 2.00 11.79
CA PHE A 148 30.14 1.97 11.81
C PHE A 148 30.81 3.14 12.53
N ALA A 149 30.07 4.21 12.86
CA ALA A 149 30.66 5.38 13.49
C ALA A 149 31.12 5.08 14.93
N PRO A 150 32.31 5.58 15.33
CA PRO A 150 32.77 5.50 16.72
C PRO A 150 31.88 6.36 17.63
N PRO A 151 31.76 6.00 18.92
CA PRO A 151 31.01 6.81 19.88
C PRO A 151 31.66 8.20 20.05
N SER A 152 30.83 9.22 20.27
CA SER A 152 31.32 10.54 20.63
C SER A 152 31.83 10.54 22.07
N LYS A 153 32.84 11.37 22.37
CA LYS A 153 33.39 11.50 23.73
C LYS A 153 32.35 11.93 24.77
N SER A 154 31.31 12.64 24.34
CA SER A 154 30.18 13.04 25.18
C SER A 154 29.20 11.92 25.55
N ALA A 155 29.25 10.79 24.84
CA ALA A 155 28.38 9.64 25.09
C ALA A 155 29.00 8.65 26.09
N LEU A 156 30.32 8.71 26.30
CA LEU A 156 31.05 7.86 27.25
C LEU A 156 30.83 8.37 28.67
N ARG A 157 30.43 7.48 29.58
CA ARG A 157 30.22 7.83 31.00
C ARG A 157 31.55 7.85 31.75
N GLU A 158 31.55 8.57 32.87
CA GLU A 158 32.67 8.59 33.81
C GLU A 158 32.57 7.40 34.78
N ILE A 159 33.71 6.78 35.04
CA ILE A 159 33.88 5.65 35.97
C ILE A 159 34.89 6.07 37.04
N HIS A 160 34.51 5.87 38.30
CA HIS A 160 35.30 6.20 39.46
C HIS A 160 36.02 4.95 39.95
N CYS A 161 37.35 4.97 39.94
CA CYS A 161 38.19 3.88 40.44
C CYS A 161 38.43 4.11 41.93
N LEU A 162 37.81 3.29 42.76
CA LEU A 162 37.90 3.36 44.23
C LEU A 162 38.70 2.17 44.76
N ARG A 163 39.37 2.36 45.90
CA ARG A 163 40.02 1.29 46.66
C ARG A 163 39.45 1.27 48.06
N GLY A 164 39.01 0.08 48.50
CA GLY A 164 38.50 -0.10 49.85
C GLY A 164 38.02 -1.54 50.09
N THR A 165 37.40 -1.78 51.25
CA THR A 165 36.91 -3.11 51.64
C THR A 165 35.41 -3.22 51.44
N PRO A 166 34.90 -3.96 50.44
CA PRO A 166 33.46 -4.17 50.29
C PRO A 166 32.96 -5.06 51.43
N ARG A 167 31.95 -4.59 52.16
CA ARG A 167 31.33 -5.31 53.27
C ARG A 167 29.86 -5.57 52.98
N ARG A 168 29.39 -6.75 53.42
CA ARG A 168 27.97 -7.12 53.38
C ARG A 168 27.31 -6.70 54.69
N TRP A 169 26.23 -5.92 54.61
CA TRP A 169 25.43 -5.56 55.77
C TRP A 169 24.25 -6.53 55.91
N GLY A 170 24.39 -7.51 56.80
CA GLY A 170 23.34 -8.48 57.09
C GLY A 170 22.44 -8.00 58.23
N LEU A 171 21.18 -7.68 57.95
CA LEU A 171 20.13 -7.67 58.96
C LEU A 171 19.60 -9.12 59.06
N PHE A 172 19.85 -9.78 60.20
CA PHE A 172 19.40 -11.14 60.46
C PHE A 172 17.86 -11.20 60.43
N GLY A 173 17.30 -11.73 59.34
CA GLY A 173 15.87 -12.00 59.13
C GLY A 173 15.71 -12.99 57.97
N GLU A 174 14.70 -13.85 57.99
CA GLU A 174 14.65 -15.14 57.28
C GLU A 174 14.51 -15.11 55.74
N ASN A 175 14.65 -13.96 55.06
CA ASN A 175 14.50 -13.85 53.60
C ASN A 175 15.86 -13.64 52.87
N ASN A 176 16.51 -14.75 52.50
CA ASN A 176 17.82 -14.78 51.84
C ASN A 176 17.88 -14.16 50.42
N GLN A 177 16.75 -13.82 49.77
CA GLN A 177 16.77 -13.29 48.39
C GLN A 177 16.94 -11.77 48.28
N GLU A 178 16.57 -10.99 49.31
CA GLU A 178 16.76 -9.52 49.31
C GLU A 178 18.01 -9.06 50.07
N GLN A 179 18.68 -9.96 50.79
CA GLN A 179 19.86 -9.66 51.62
C GLN A 179 21.16 -9.43 50.83
N ILE A 180 21.19 -9.73 49.53
CA ILE A 180 22.42 -9.72 48.72
C ILE A 180 22.65 -8.36 48.04
N ASN A 181 21.67 -7.46 48.06
CA ASN A 181 21.79 -6.09 47.54
C ASN A 181 22.44 -5.10 48.52
N ASN A 182 22.84 -5.56 49.71
CA ASN A 182 23.36 -4.69 50.79
C ASN A 182 24.89 -4.78 50.91
N ILE A 183 25.59 -4.89 49.78
CA ILE A 183 27.05 -4.80 49.77
C ILE A 183 27.41 -3.33 49.59
N SER A 184 28.12 -2.75 50.55
CA SER A 184 28.57 -1.37 50.46
C SER A 184 30.10 -1.27 50.54
N LEU A 185 30.61 -0.23 49.91
CA LEU A 185 31.96 0.26 50.10
C LEU A 185 31.87 1.49 51.00
N GLY A 186 32.09 1.32 52.30
CA GLY A 186 31.77 2.32 53.32
C GLY A 186 30.30 2.76 53.25
N ILE A 187 30.06 4.00 52.80
CA ILE A 187 28.72 4.62 52.73
C ILE A 187 28.05 4.41 51.35
N ILE A 188 28.79 3.90 50.35
CA ILE A 188 28.29 3.75 48.98
C ILE A 188 27.79 2.32 48.77
N ASP A 189 26.48 2.16 48.57
CA ASP A 189 25.89 0.87 48.18
C ASP A 189 26.31 0.49 46.77
N LEU A 190 26.75 -0.74 46.56
CA LEU A 190 27.24 -1.25 45.27
C LEU A 190 26.15 -2.10 44.59
N ILE A 191 25.87 -1.79 43.33
CA ILE A 191 24.91 -2.54 42.51
C ILE A 191 25.68 -3.46 41.56
N TYR A 192 25.57 -4.77 41.79
CA TYR A 192 26.25 -5.79 41.00
C TYR A 192 25.36 -6.40 39.90
N PRO A 193 25.94 -6.79 38.75
CA PRO A 193 25.24 -7.60 37.76
C PRO A 193 24.75 -8.93 38.36
N ALA A 194 23.53 -9.36 37.97
CA ALA A 194 22.91 -10.57 38.52
C ALA A 194 23.71 -11.86 38.28
N HIS A 195 24.49 -11.95 37.21
CA HIS A 195 25.31 -13.12 36.91
C HIS A 195 26.64 -13.17 37.69
N TRP A 196 27.03 -12.08 38.36
CA TRP A 196 28.24 -12.05 39.21
C TRP A 196 27.99 -12.54 40.63
N GLN A 197 26.73 -12.68 41.02
CA GLN A 197 26.30 -13.07 42.38
C GLN A 197 27.06 -14.24 43.02
N PRO A 198 27.34 -15.38 42.34
CA PRO A 198 28.05 -16.50 42.97
C PRO A 198 29.55 -16.23 43.20
N TYR A 199 30.13 -15.19 42.60
CA TYR A 199 31.58 -14.95 42.58
C TYR A 199 32.02 -13.81 43.52
N ILE A 200 31.10 -12.95 43.97
CA ILE A 200 31.42 -11.75 44.75
C ILE A 200 32.00 -12.11 46.13
N THR A 201 31.64 -13.26 46.71
CA THR A 201 31.98 -13.62 48.09
C THR A 201 33.47 -13.78 48.35
N GLN A 202 34.28 -14.04 47.32
CA GLN A 202 35.72 -14.27 47.47
C GLN A 202 36.49 -13.00 47.85
N ASP A 203 36.02 -11.85 47.38
CA ASP A 203 36.68 -10.54 47.55
C ASP A 203 36.06 -9.71 48.70
N LEU A 204 34.99 -10.20 49.33
CA LEU A 204 34.35 -9.53 50.47
C LEU A 204 35.26 -9.48 51.70
N GLY A 205 35.36 -8.31 52.33
CA GLY A 205 36.18 -8.09 53.53
C GLY A 205 37.68 -7.93 53.27
N GLN A 206 38.13 -7.98 52.01
CA GLN A 206 39.51 -7.71 51.61
C GLN A 206 39.62 -6.33 50.96
N GLN A 207 40.80 -5.69 51.02
CA GLN A 207 41.03 -4.44 50.28
C GLN A 207 41.11 -4.75 48.78
N THR A 208 40.15 -4.26 48.01
CA THR A 208 40.06 -4.51 46.57
C THR A 208 39.80 -3.22 45.81
N ASP A 209 40.31 -3.15 44.58
CA ASP A 209 40.05 -2.05 43.66
C ASP A 209 38.69 -2.29 42.98
N ILE A 210 37.81 -1.29 43.03
CA ILE A 210 36.44 -1.35 42.53
C ILE A 210 36.20 -0.16 41.61
N ASP A 211 35.83 -0.42 40.36
CA ASP A 211 35.42 0.61 39.41
C ASP A 211 33.90 0.73 39.44
N ILE A 212 33.38 1.92 39.74
CA ILE A 212 31.94 2.17 39.81
C ILE A 212 31.50 3.30 38.88
N TYR A 213 30.27 3.18 38.40
CA TYR A 213 29.55 4.26 37.76
C TYR A 213 28.98 5.25 38.78
N LEU A 214 28.63 6.46 38.33
CA LEU A 214 27.94 7.47 39.17
C LEU A 214 26.61 6.98 39.75
N ASP A 215 25.95 6.03 39.06
CA ASP A 215 24.70 5.39 39.49
C ASP A 215 24.93 4.16 40.38
N ARG A 216 26.17 3.97 40.87
CA ARG A 216 26.62 2.91 41.78
C ARG A 216 26.70 1.50 41.19
N HIS A 217 26.51 1.34 39.87
CA HIS A 217 26.77 0.05 39.22
C HIS A 217 28.26 -0.25 39.19
N VAL A 218 28.63 -1.49 39.50
CA VAL A 218 30.03 -1.93 39.49
C VAL A 218 30.43 -2.36 38.08
N ALA A 219 31.48 -1.73 37.55
CA ALA A 219 32.08 -2.08 36.27
C ALA A 219 33.20 -3.13 36.40
N ARG A 220 33.93 -3.11 37.52
CA ARG A 220 35.03 -4.04 37.82
C ARG A 220 35.21 -4.18 39.33
N GLN A 221 35.54 -5.38 39.79
CA GLN A 221 35.98 -5.67 41.15
C GLN A 221 37.20 -6.60 41.12
N GLY A 222 38.29 -6.14 41.73
CA GLY A 222 39.50 -6.93 41.92
C GLY A 222 40.18 -7.34 40.60
N ARG A 223 40.67 -8.57 40.57
CA ARG A 223 41.49 -9.10 39.47
C ARG A 223 40.68 -9.76 38.35
N PHE A 224 39.57 -10.42 38.69
CA PHE A 224 38.87 -11.30 37.75
C PHE A 224 37.50 -10.77 37.32
N LEU A 225 36.76 -10.07 38.18
CA LEU A 225 35.43 -9.56 37.85
C LEU A 225 35.56 -8.23 37.12
N SER A 226 35.31 -8.23 35.81
CA SER A 226 35.52 -7.07 34.93
C SER A 226 34.55 -7.15 33.75
N LEU A 227 33.68 -6.14 33.60
CA LEU A 227 32.76 -6.05 32.44
C LEU A 227 33.51 -5.81 31.14
N HIS A 228 34.65 -5.12 31.21
CA HIS A 228 35.55 -4.92 30.06
C HIS A 228 36.03 -6.26 29.49
N ASP A 229 36.55 -7.14 30.35
CA ASP A 229 37.06 -8.46 29.92
C ASP A 229 35.93 -9.39 29.45
N GLU A 230 34.75 -9.29 30.08
CA GLU A 230 33.54 -10.01 29.66
C GLU A 230 33.17 -9.66 28.21
N VAL A 231 33.09 -8.38 27.86
CA VAL A 231 32.70 -7.95 26.50
C VAL A 231 33.82 -8.22 25.49
N LYS A 232 35.08 -8.12 25.90
CA LYS A 232 36.24 -8.40 25.06
C LYS A 232 36.30 -9.88 24.64
N ASN A 233 36.09 -10.79 25.59
CA ASN A 233 36.09 -12.23 25.31
C ASN A 233 34.75 -12.71 24.74
N PHE A 234 33.64 -12.13 25.19
CA PHE A 234 32.27 -12.52 24.83
C PHE A 234 31.43 -11.31 24.36
N PRO A 235 31.71 -10.79 23.14
CA PRO A 235 31.08 -9.57 22.64
C PRO A 235 29.58 -9.73 22.43
N LEU A 236 28.83 -8.66 22.73
CA LEU A 236 27.37 -8.60 22.55
C LEU A 236 26.98 -8.74 21.08
N GLN A 237 26.27 -9.82 20.76
CA GLN A 237 25.79 -10.09 19.42
C GLN A 237 24.35 -9.56 19.24
N HIS A 238 24.24 -8.34 18.70
CA HIS A 238 22.97 -7.76 18.29
C HIS A 238 22.42 -8.47 17.04
N TRP A 239 21.62 -9.52 17.24
CA TRP A 239 21.02 -10.33 16.16
C TRP A 239 19.75 -9.69 15.58
N LEU A 240 19.02 -8.93 16.40
CA LEU A 240 17.72 -8.36 16.04
C LEU A 240 17.84 -7.38 14.86
N ARG A 241 18.89 -6.54 14.83
CA ARG A 241 19.16 -5.62 13.70
C ARG A 241 19.28 -6.33 12.34
N SER A 242 20.01 -7.44 12.30
CA SER A 242 20.20 -8.21 11.06
C SER A 242 18.91 -8.93 10.66
N THR A 243 18.12 -9.34 11.65
CA THR A 243 16.79 -9.92 11.43
C THR A 243 15.84 -8.90 10.80
N VAL A 244 15.79 -7.67 11.33
CA VAL A 244 14.95 -6.59 10.78
C VAL A 244 15.34 -6.26 9.35
N ILE A 245 16.63 -6.15 9.04
CA ILE A 245 17.11 -5.88 7.67
C ILE A 245 16.74 -7.03 6.73
N ALA A 246 16.90 -8.28 7.16
CA ALA A 246 16.54 -9.46 6.35
C ALA A 246 15.04 -9.55 6.07
N ILE A 247 14.20 -9.28 7.08
CA ILE A 247 12.74 -9.21 6.92
C ILE A 247 12.36 -8.06 5.97
N GLY A 248 12.97 -6.89 6.14
CA GLY A 248 12.73 -5.73 5.29
C GLY A 248 13.12 -5.99 3.82
N SER A 249 14.25 -6.65 3.57
CA SER A 249 14.65 -7.01 2.20
C SER A 249 13.75 -8.09 1.60
N LEU A 250 13.29 -9.06 2.38
CA LEU A 250 12.29 -10.05 1.93
C LEU A 250 10.95 -9.41 1.60
N LEU A 251 10.51 -8.43 2.41
CA LEU A 251 9.28 -7.67 2.14
C LEU A 251 9.38 -6.94 0.79
N VAL A 252 10.47 -6.20 0.55
CA VAL A 252 10.66 -5.49 -0.72
C VAL A 252 10.77 -6.48 -1.88
N LEU A 253 11.44 -7.62 -1.70
CA LEU A 253 11.51 -8.67 -2.71
C LEU A 253 10.12 -9.25 -3.04
N PHE A 254 9.30 -9.51 -2.02
CA PHE A 254 7.91 -9.93 -2.22
C PHE A 254 7.11 -8.86 -2.98
N MET A 255 7.22 -7.59 -2.60
CA MET A 255 6.56 -6.50 -3.33
C MET A 255 7.01 -6.42 -4.80
N LEU A 256 8.31 -6.58 -5.08
CA LEU A 256 8.82 -6.62 -6.46
C LEU A 256 8.23 -7.80 -7.26
N LEU A 257 8.10 -8.97 -6.65
CA LEU A 257 7.55 -10.17 -7.31
C LEU A 257 6.06 -10.06 -7.64
N PHE A 258 5.28 -9.41 -6.78
CA PHE A 258 3.83 -9.33 -6.93
C PHE A 258 3.35 -8.08 -7.67
N TRP A 259 4.05 -6.94 -7.56
CA TRP A 259 3.63 -5.70 -8.22
C TRP A 259 4.25 -5.48 -9.60
N ILE A 260 5.40 -6.09 -9.92
CA ILE A 260 6.03 -5.94 -11.23
C ILE A 260 5.86 -7.24 -12.01
N PRO A 261 5.22 -7.22 -13.19
CA PRO A 261 5.09 -8.41 -14.04
C PRO A 261 6.46 -8.83 -14.57
N LEU A 262 7.14 -9.72 -13.84
CA LEU A 262 8.48 -10.25 -14.15
C LEU A 262 8.53 -11.19 -15.36
N ASP A 263 7.37 -11.60 -15.89
CA ASP A 263 7.30 -12.51 -17.04
C ASP A 263 7.86 -11.88 -18.33
N MET A 264 7.88 -10.54 -18.39
CA MET A 264 8.38 -9.77 -19.53
C MET A 264 9.93 -9.69 -19.62
N PRO A 265 10.68 -9.23 -18.59
CA PRO A 265 12.14 -9.12 -18.66
C PRO A 265 12.87 -10.46 -18.89
N ILE A 266 12.30 -11.58 -18.42
CA ILE A 266 12.88 -12.91 -18.63
C ILE A 266 12.76 -13.33 -20.10
N LYS A 267 11.60 -13.10 -20.74
CA LYS A 267 11.40 -13.36 -22.18
C LYS A 267 12.30 -12.46 -23.03
N PHE A 268 12.51 -11.20 -22.64
CA PHE A 268 13.41 -10.27 -23.33
C PHE A 268 14.88 -10.68 -23.25
N THR A 269 15.40 -11.05 -22.08
CA THR A 269 16.79 -11.51 -21.92
C THR A 269 17.05 -12.80 -22.70
N LEU A 270 16.07 -13.71 -22.73
CA LEU A 270 16.16 -14.96 -23.47
C LEU A 270 16.08 -14.76 -25.00
N SER A 271 15.28 -13.80 -25.47
CA SER A 271 15.16 -13.47 -26.91
C SER A 271 16.39 -12.71 -27.43
N TRP A 272 16.89 -11.74 -26.67
CA TRP A 272 18.08 -10.98 -27.06
C TRP A 272 19.30 -11.90 -27.23
N MET A 273 19.42 -12.91 -26.37
CA MET A 273 20.46 -13.95 -26.47
C MET A 273 20.28 -14.86 -27.71
N LYS A 274 19.08 -14.96 -28.28
CA LYS A 274 18.76 -15.72 -29.49
C LYS A 274 18.93 -14.92 -30.79
N GLY A 275 19.33 -13.65 -30.72
CA GLY A 275 19.60 -12.81 -31.90
C GLY A 275 18.35 -12.19 -32.52
N ALA A 276 17.52 -11.55 -31.69
CA ALA A 276 16.35 -10.78 -32.12
C ALA A 276 16.69 -9.77 -33.24
N GLN A 277 15.84 -9.70 -34.28
CA GLN A 277 16.03 -8.79 -35.42
C GLN A 277 14.97 -7.69 -35.45
N THR A 278 15.33 -6.54 -36.00
CA THR A 278 14.41 -5.45 -36.36
C THR A 278 13.84 -5.72 -37.74
N ILE A 279 12.55 -6.05 -37.82
CA ILE A 279 11.85 -6.29 -39.08
C ILE A 279 10.96 -5.09 -39.36
N GLU A 280 11.29 -4.36 -40.43
CA GLU A 280 10.44 -3.34 -41.00
C GLU A 280 9.63 -3.95 -42.15
N ALA A 281 8.30 -3.83 -42.09
CA ALA A 281 7.44 -4.29 -43.17
C ALA A 281 6.35 -3.27 -43.49
N THR A 282 6.27 -2.89 -44.76
CA THR A 282 5.23 -2.00 -45.28
C THR A 282 4.15 -2.75 -46.08
N THR A 283 4.37 -4.04 -46.32
CA THR A 283 3.48 -4.91 -47.12
C THR A 283 3.35 -6.29 -46.50
N VAL A 284 2.19 -6.93 -46.70
CA VAL A 284 1.87 -8.28 -46.20
C VAL A 284 2.92 -9.29 -46.65
N LYS A 285 3.32 -9.26 -47.93
CA LYS A 285 4.31 -10.16 -48.51
C LYS A 285 5.72 -9.99 -47.93
N GLN A 286 6.08 -8.77 -47.52
CA GLN A 286 7.37 -8.51 -46.88
C GLN A 286 7.40 -9.13 -45.48
N LEU A 287 6.31 -9.03 -44.73
CA LEU A 287 6.18 -9.64 -43.40
C LEU A 287 6.18 -11.17 -43.47
N GLU A 288 5.46 -11.74 -44.44
CA GLU A 288 5.43 -13.18 -44.70
C GLU A 288 6.81 -13.75 -45.05
N LYS A 289 7.57 -13.03 -45.90
CA LYS A 289 8.93 -13.43 -46.28
C LYS A 289 9.94 -13.30 -45.14
N ALA A 290 9.75 -12.34 -44.23
CA ALA A 290 10.65 -12.10 -43.11
C ALA A 290 10.58 -13.22 -42.05
N GLY A 291 9.41 -13.86 -41.89
CA GLY A 291 9.24 -15.00 -40.98
C GLY A 291 9.40 -14.61 -39.50
N VAL A 292 8.41 -13.89 -38.99
CA VAL A 292 8.38 -13.33 -37.62
C VAL A 292 8.55 -14.39 -36.53
N ARG A 293 9.40 -14.11 -35.54
CA ARG A 293 9.60 -14.95 -34.36
C ARG A 293 9.30 -14.18 -33.07
N VAL A 294 9.03 -14.95 -32.01
CA VAL A 294 8.87 -14.38 -30.66
C VAL A 294 10.15 -13.68 -30.24
N GLY A 295 9.99 -12.40 -29.92
CA GLY A 295 11.00 -11.50 -29.42
C GLY A 295 11.76 -10.70 -30.49
N ASP A 296 11.36 -10.78 -31.76
CA ASP A 296 11.73 -9.81 -32.79
C ASP A 296 11.06 -8.46 -32.51
N THR A 297 11.70 -7.38 -32.96
CA THR A 297 11.13 -6.02 -32.96
C THR A 297 10.50 -5.74 -34.31
N LEU A 298 9.20 -5.44 -34.35
CA LEU A 298 8.48 -5.11 -35.58
C LEU A 298 8.22 -3.61 -35.67
N HIS A 299 8.41 -3.07 -36.87
CA HIS A 299 7.92 -1.76 -37.28
C HIS A 299 7.06 -1.98 -38.52
N LEU A 300 5.74 -2.02 -38.30
CA LEU A 300 4.76 -2.31 -39.33
C LEU A 300 4.03 -1.03 -39.68
N SER A 301 3.95 -0.72 -40.97
CA SER A 301 3.07 0.35 -41.46
C SER A 301 2.29 -0.15 -42.67
N GLY A 302 1.00 0.13 -42.71
CA GLY A 302 0.15 -0.44 -43.74
C GLY A 302 -1.25 0.10 -43.70
N LYS A 303 -2.12 -0.47 -44.52
CA LYS A 303 -3.57 -0.28 -44.44
C LYS A 303 -4.20 -1.59 -44.04
N GLY A 304 -5.03 -1.55 -43.01
CA GLY A 304 -5.69 -2.72 -42.46
C GLY A 304 -7.09 -2.38 -41.97
N MET A 305 -7.80 -3.43 -41.58
CA MET A 305 -9.14 -3.34 -41.01
C MET A 305 -9.04 -3.49 -39.50
N CYS A 306 -9.66 -2.59 -38.73
CA CYS A 306 -9.81 -2.80 -37.29
C CYS A 306 -10.69 -4.03 -37.04
N ASN A 307 -10.28 -4.88 -36.10
CA ASN A 307 -11.04 -6.09 -35.77
C ASN A 307 -12.41 -5.72 -35.18
N ILE A 308 -13.40 -6.58 -35.34
CA ILE A 308 -14.75 -6.35 -34.79
C ILE A 308 -15.00 -7.38 -33.70
N HIS A 309 -15.37 -6.93 -32.52
CA HIS A 309 -15.64 -7.85 -31.42
C HIS A 309 -17.09 -8.34 -31.45
N SER A 310 -17.29 -9.65 -31.57
CA SER A 310 -18.55 -10.31 -31.19
C SER A 310 -18.47 -10.74 -29.72
N GLY A 311 -19.07 -9.96 -28.81
CA GLY A 311 -18.84 -10.11 -27.36
C GLY A 311 -19.17 -11.49 -26.76
N ALA A 312 -18.27 -11.97 -25.88
CA ALA A 312 -18.55 -12.85 -24.73
C ALA A 312 -17.34 -13.01 -23.78
N THR A 313 -16.10 -12.82 -24.24
CA THR A 313 -14.90 -13.03 -23.42
C THR A 313 -14.18 -11.71 -23.17
N TRP A 314 -14.38 -11.17 -21.97
CA TRP A 314 -13.88 -9.86 -21.55
C TRP A 314 -12.59 -9.99 -20.74
N SER A 315 -11.63 -9.12 -21.02
CA SER A 315 -10.73 -8.56 -20.01
C SER A 315 -10.55 -7.05 -20.27
N GLY A 316 -11.31 -6.21 -19.58
CA GLY A 316 -10.77 -4.95 -19.04
C GLY A 316 -11.20 -3.60 -19.64
N GLN A 317 -11.62 -3.47 -20.89
CA GLN A 317 -11.95 -2.15 -21.46
C GLN A 317 -13.28 -2.17 -22.23
N SER A 318 -14.37 -1.84 -21.55
CA SER A 318 -15.73 -1.78 -22.11
C SER A 318 -16.05 -0.49 -22.87
N ASN A 319 -15.05 0.31 -23.23
CA ASN A 319 -15.25 1.67 -23.75
C ASN A 319 -14.26 1.99 -24.88
N SER A 320 -14.16 1.11 -25.88
CA SER A 320 -13.54 1.52 -27.16
C SER A 320 -14.41 2.63 -27.78
N PRO A 321 -13.83 3.80 -28.11
CA PRO A 321 -14.56 4.91 -28.73
C PRO A 321 -15.05 4.55 -30.14
N PHE A 322 -14.48 3.51 -30.76
CA PHE A 322 -14.82 3.03 -32.09
C PHE A 322 -15.82 1.85 -32.11
N MET A 323 -16.42 1.50 -30.96
CA MET A 323 -17.39 0.40 -30.86
C MET A 323 -18.41 0.43 -32.01
N PRO A 324 -18.57 -0.67 -32.76
CA PRO A 324 -18.16 -2.05 -32.48
C PRO A 324 -16.75 -2.46 -32.93
N PHE A 325 -15.97 -1.54 -33.51
CA PHE A 325 -14.60 -1.81 -33.95
C PHE A 325 -13.59 -1.69 -32.79
N ASP A 326 -12.59 -2.55 -32.79
CA ASP A 326 -11.45 -2.52 -31.89
C ASP A 326 -10.17 -2.37 -32.71
N CYS A 327 -9.60 -1.18 -32.66
CA CYS A 327 -8.38 -0.83 -33.37
C CYS A 327 -7.11 -1.15 -32.56
N SER A 328 -7.21 -1.81 -31.40
CA SER A 328 -6.07 -2.47 -30.75
C SER A 328 -5.66 -3.77 -31.47
N GLN A 329 -6.53 -4.28 -32.33
CA GLN A 329 -6.32 -5.45 -33.16
C GLN A 329 -6.58 -5.10 -34.62
N ILE A 330 -5.61 -5.37 -35.49
CA ILE A 330 -5.69 -5.02 -36.90
C ILE A 330 -5.55 -6.28 -37.75
N ILE A 331 -6.51 -6.48 -38.64
CA ILE A 331 -6.47 -7.48 -39.69
C ILE A 331 -5.74 -6.85 -40.88
N TRP A 332 -4.59 -7.40 -41.24
CA TRP A 332 -3.78 -6.97 -42.36
C TRP A 332 -3.66 -8.07 -43.41
N ASN A 333 -4.37 -7.90 -44.53
CA ASN A 333 -4.37 -8.83 -45.66
C ASN A 333 -4.45 -8.09 -47.01
N ASP A 334 -4.15 -8.79 -48.10
CA ASP A 334 -4.24 -8.29 -49.48
C ASP A 334 -5.65 -8.53 -50.10
N ALA A 335 -6.66 -8.86 -49.27
CA ALA A 335 -8.01 -9.16 -49.74
C ALA A 335 -8.76 -7.88 -50.13
N PRO A 336 -9.69 -7.93 -51.10
CA PRO A 336 -10.55 -6.79 -51.39
C PRO A 336 -11.40 -6.45 -50.16
N ALA A 337 -11.58 -5.15 -49.88
CA ALA A 337 -12.40 -4.72 -48.76
C ALA A 337 -13.84 -5.22 -48.90
N LEU A 338 -14.43 -5.59 -47.76
CA LEU A 338 -15.82 -5.99 -47.70
C LEU A 338 -16.71 -4.84 -48.19
N PRO A 339 -17.77 -5.14 -48.97
CA PRO A 339 -18.72 -4.12 -49.37
C PRO A 339 -19.38 -3.51 -48.14
N LEU A 340 -19.76 -2.23 -48.24
CA LEU A 340 -20.51 -1.57 -47.18
C LEU A 340 -21.84 -2.31 -46.98
N PRO A 341 -22.29 -2.47 -45.73
CA PRO A 341 -23.54 -3.15 -45.45
C PRO A 341 -24.72 -2.33 -45.96
N GLU A 342 -25.63 -3.01 -46.65
CA GLU A 342 -26.91 -2.49 -47.13
C GLU A 342 -28.05 -3.27 -46.46
N SER A 343 -29.15 -2.60 -46.11
CA SER A 343 -30.31 -3.24 -45.50
C SER A 343 -31.61 -2.63 -46.01
N ASP A 344 -32.43 -3.45 -46.66
CA ASP A 344 -33.76 -3.05 -47.15
C ASP A 344 -34.70 -2.63 -46.01
N LEU A 345 -34.56 -3.25 -44.83
CA LEU A 345 -35.36 -2.91 -43.64
C LEU A 345 -35.01 -1.51 -43.14
N VAL A 346 -33.73 -1.17 -43.10
CA VAL A 346 -33.29 0.17 -42.72
C VAL A 346 -33.73 1.20 -43.77
N ASN A 347 -33.61 0.89 -45.05
CA ASN A 347 -34.09 1.75 -46.13
C ASN A 347 -35.60 2.04 -46.00
N LYS A 348 -36.41 1.03 -45.68
CA LYS A 348 -37.86 1.19 -45.41
C LYS A 348 -38.14 2.02 -44.16
N ALA A 349 -37.40 1.77 -43.07
CA ALA A 349 -37.53 2.51 -41.81
C ALA A 349 -37.17 4.00 -41.98
N MET A 350 -36.09 4.27 -42.71
CA MET A 350 -35.66 5.63 -43.05
C MET A 350 -36.65 6.31 -43.98
N ALA A 351 -37.17 5.61 -44.99
CA ALA A 351 -38.18 6.16 -45.89
C ALA A 351 -39.47 6.54 -45.14
N LEU A 352 -39.92 5.74 -44.17
CA LEU A 352 -41.07 6.07 -43.32
C LEU A 352 -40.79 7.30 -42.46
N SER A 353 -39.65 7.32 -41.76
CA SER A 353 -39.29 8.44 -40.88
C SER A 353 -39.12 9.75 -41.67
N GLN A 354 -38.52 9.69 -42.86
CA GLN A 354 -38.35 10.84 -43.75
C GLN A 354 -39.68 11.31 -44.33
N ALA A 355 -40.58 10.40 -44.72
CA ALA A 355 -41.90 10.76 -45.23
C ALA A 355 -42.73 11.51 -44.16
N VAL A 356 -42.71 11.02 -42.92
CA VAL A 356 -43.40 11.67 -41.79
C VAL A 356 -42.77 13.03 -41.48
N ASN A 357 -41.44 13.10 -41.36
CA ASN A 357 -40.76 14.36 -41.06
C ASN A 357 -40.98 15.40 -42.17
N ARG A 358 -40.93 15.00 -43.45
CA ARG A 358 -41.19 15.88 -44.60
C ARG A 358 -42.60 16.47 -44.57
N GLN A 359 -43.61 15.67 -44.21
CA GLN A 359 -45.00 16.15 -44.15
C GLN A 359 -45.27 17.00 -42.91
N LEU A 360 -44.65 16.71 -41.77
CA LEU A 360 -44.80 17.51 -40.54
C LEU A 360 -44.00 18.82 -40.57
N HIS A 361 -42.82 18.81 -41.18
CA HIS A 361 -41.89 19.94 -41.30
C HIS A 361 -41.53 20.23 -42.77
N PRO A 362 -42.49 20.66 -43.60
CA PRO A 362 -42.25 20.86 -45.02
C PRO A 362 -41.30 22.04 -45.27
N LYS A 363 -40.33 21.85 -46.17
CA LYS A 363 -39.44 22.90 -46.66
C LYS A 363 -40.11 23.62 -47.85
N PRO A 364 -39.74 24.88 -48.16
CA PRO A 364 -40.35 25.64 -49.25
C PRO A 364 -40.14 25.02 -50.64
N GLU A 365 -39.17 24.13 -50.80
CA GLU A 365 -38.87 23.41 -52.05
C GLU A 365 -39.60 22.06 -52.20
N ASP A 366 -40.34 21.62 -51.18
CA ASP A 366 -41.04 20.34 -51.25
C ASP A 366 -42.27 20.42 -52.17
N ASP A 367 -42.32 19.55 -53.19
CA ASP A 367 -43.48 19.37 -54.07
C ASP A 367 -44.68 18.87 -53.27
N SER A 368 -45.47 19.82 -52.82
CA SER A 368 -46.66 19.56 -52.04
C SER A 368 -47.90 19.51 -52.94
N ARG A 369 -48.84 18.61 -52.66
CA ARG A 369 -50.10 18.49 -53.43
C ARG A 369 -51.10 19.63 -53.15
N VAL A 370 -50.74 20.60 -52.31
CA VAL A 370 -51.60 21.69 -51.84
C VAL A 370 -50.95 23.06 -52.10
N SER A 371 -51.75 24.06 -52.46
CA SER A 371 -51.25 25.42 -52.77
C SER A 371 -50.55 26.07 -51.57
N ALA A 372 -49.46 26.80 -51.84
CA ALA A 372 -48.65 27.46 -50.81
C ALA A 372 -49.46 28.43 -49.92
N SER A 373 -50.49 29.08 -50.49
CA SER A 373 -51.38 29.98 -49.76
C SER A 373 -52.27 29.26 -48.74
N LEU A 374 -52.82 28.09 -49.08
CA LEU A 374 -53.64 27.30 -48.16
C LEU A 374 -52.79 26.72 -47.02
N ARG A 375 -51.57 26.27 -47.34
CA ARG A 375 -50.62 25.80 -46.32
C ARG A 375 -50.23 26.88 -45.34
N SER A 376 -49.91 28.09 -45.83
CA SER A 376 -49.59 29.23 -44.98
C SER A 376 -50.76 29.63 -44.07
N ALA A 377 -52.00 29.55 -44.56
CA ALA A 377 -53.19 29.84 -43.76
C ALA A 377 -53.40 28.81 -42.63
N ILE A 378 -53.14 27.52 -42.90
CA ILE A 378 -53.24 26.43 -41.92
C ILE A 378 -52.12 26.50 -40.87
N GLN A 379 -50.89 26.83 -41.28
CA GLN A 379 -49.79 27.04 -40.33
C GLN A 379 -50.05 28.25 -39.43
N LYS A 380 -50.62 29.34 -39.97
CA LYS A 380 -51.04 30.51 -39.17
C LYS A 380 -52.15 30.18 -38.16
N SER A 381 -52.98 29.16 -38.41
CA SER A 381 -53.98 28.69 -37.45
C SER A 381 -53.42 27.74 -36.40
N GLY A 382 -52.11 27.46 -36.42
CA GLY A 382 -51.44 26.58 -35.46
C GLY A 382 -51.72 25.10 -35.69
N MET A 383 -52.21 24.71 -36.87
CA MET A 383 -52.45 23.32 -37.24
C MET A 383 -51.37 22.82 -38.21
N VAL A 384 -51.05 21.53 -38.15
CA VAL A 384 -50.11 20.86 -39.06
C VAL A 384 -50.92 20.02 -40.04
N LEU A 385 -50.59 20.11 -41.33
CA LEU A 385 -51.28 19.41 -42.40
C LEU A 385 -50.43 18.24 -42.90
N LEU A 386 -50.96 17.02 -42.85
CA LEU A 386 -50.45 15.89 -43.61
C LEU A 386 -51.14 15.88 -44.99
N ASP A 387 -50.36 16.13 -46.04
CA ASP A 387 -50.86 16.24 -47.42
C ASP A 387 -50.83 14.91 -48.19
N ASP A 388 -50.13 13.89 -47.68
CA ASP A 388 -50.09 12.54 -48.23
C ASP A 388 -50.15 11.48 -47.13
N PHE A 389 -51.29 11.39 -46.47
CA PHE A 389 -51.53 10.39 -45.42
C PHE A 389 -51.45 8.95 -45.95
N GLY A 390 -51.80 8.74 -47.23
CA GLY A 390 -51.71 7.43 -47.89
C GLY A 390 -50.28 6.90 -47.94
N ASP A 391 -49.30 7.74 -48.28
CA ASP A 391 -47.88 7.37 -48.33
C ASP A 391 -47.36 6.89 -46.95
N ILE A 392 -47.75 7.56 -45.86
CA ILE A 392 -47.36 7.14 -44.50
C ILE A 392 -47.93 5.76 -44.16
N VAL A 393 -49.19 5.50 -44.53
CA VAL A 393 -49.84 4.19 -44.30
C VAL A 393 -49.14 3.09 -45.09
N LEU A 394 -48.82 3.33 -46.36
CA LEU A 394 -48.15 2.35 -47.22
C LEU A 394 -46.73 2.06 -46.74
N LYS A 395 -45.93 3.08 -46.42
CA LYS A 395 -44.57 2.89 -45.88
C LYS A 395 -44.58 2.19 -44.52
N THR A 396 -45.61 2.43 -43.70
CA THR A 396 -45.77 1.71 -42.43
C THR A 396 -46.13 0.24 -42.67
N ALA A 397 -46.95 -0.06 -43.68
CA ALA A 397 -47.27 -1.45 -44.05
C ALA A 397 -46.05 -2.19 -44.60
N ASP A 398 -45.19 -1.50 -45.37
CA ASP A 398 -43.98 -2.07 -45.95
C ASP A 398 -42.91 -2.42 -44.92
N LEU A 399 -42.81 -1.64 -43.84
CA LEU A 399 -41.89 -1.87 -42.73
C LEU A 399 -42.45 -2.88 -41.71
N CYS A 400 -43.70 -2.70 -41.30
CA CYS A 400 -44.32 -3.42 -40.18
C CYS A 400 -45.23 -4.55 -40.71
N ALA A 401 -44.66 -5.50 -41.43
CA ALA A 401 -45.40 -6.52 -42.15
C ALA A 401 -46.08 -7.54 -41.22
N ALA A 402 -45.46 -7.87 -40.08
CA ALA A 402 -46.03 -8.81 -39.12
C ALA A 402 -47.14 -8.17 -38.26
N GLU A 403 -48.11 -8.96 -37.79
CA GLU A 403 -49.25 -8.45 -37.03
C GLU A 403 -48.85 -7.82 -35.68
N ASP A 404 -47.80 -8.35 -35.05
CA ASP A 404 -47.25 -7.92 -33.76
C ASP A 404 -46.26 -6.74 -33.85
N GLU A 405 -45.82 -6.38 -35.06
CA GLU A 405 -44.94 -5.24 -35.29
C GLU A 405 -45.70 -3.91 -35.34
N CYS A 406 -45.13 -2.88 -34.71
CA CYS A 406 -45.61 -1.49 -34.76
C CYS A 406 -47.07 -1.28 -34.31
N VAL A 407 -47.59 -2.12 -33.41
CA VAL A 407 -49.01 -2.12 -32.97
C VAL A 407 -49.49 -0.72 -32.55
N ARG A 408 -48.67 0.03 -31.79
CA ARG A 408 -49.02 1.39 -31.35
C ARG A 408 -49.15 2.37 -32.52
N LEU A 409 -48.22 2.32 -33.48
CA LEU A 409 -48.25 3.16 -34.68
C LEU A 409 -49.43 2.80 -35.58
N LYS A 410 -49.66 1.50 -35.82
CA LYS A 410 -50.81 1.00 -36.60
C LYS A 410 -52.14 1.50 -36.02
N ASN A 411 -52.31 1.38 -34.70
CA ASN A 411 -53.52 1.85 -34.02
C ASN A 411 -53.69 3.38 -34.11
N ALA A 412 -52.60 4.15 -33.97
CA ALA A 412 -52.64 5.59 -34.14
C ALA A 412 -53.08 5.99 -35.56
N LEU A 413 -52.53 5.34 -36.58
CA LEU A 413 -52.89 5.58 -37.99
C LEU A 413 -54.33 5.16 -38.31
N VAL A 414 -54.83 4.05 -37.74
CA VAL A 414 -56.24 3.64 -37.89
C VAL A 414 -57.19 4.70 -37.33
N ASN A 415 -56.87 5.26 -36.17
CA ASN A 415 -57.66 6.33 -35.54
C ASN A 415 -57.61 7.63 -36.35
N LEU A 416 -56.42 8.02 -36.85
CA LEU A 416 -56.26 9.22 -37.70
C LEU A 416 -56.96 9.07 -39.05
N GLY A 417 -56.93 7.88 -39.65
CA GLY A 417 -57.56 7.58 -40.93
C GLY A 417 -59.06 7.28 -40.86
N ASN A 418 -59.65 7.30 -39.66
CA ASN A 418 -61.05 6.93 -39.39
C ASN A 418 -61.44 5.60 -40.09
N SER A 419 -60.61 4.57 -39.90
CA SER A 419 -60.82 3.22 -40.44
C SER A 419 -61.22 2.25 -39.34
N LYS A 420 -61.84 1.11 -39.70
CA LYS A 420 -62.25 0.07 -38.74
C LYS A 420 -61.05 -0.71 -38.19
N ASP A 421 -60.12 -1.04 -39.06
CA ASP A 421 -58.95 -1.87 -38.78
C ASP A 421 -57.79 -1.52 -39.74
N TRP A 422 -56.59 -2.00 -39.40
CA TRP A 422 -55.36 -1.77 -40.15
C TRP A 422 -55.48 -2.28 -41.60
N ASN A 423 -56.03 -3.47 -41.79
CA ASN A 423 -56.15 -4.09 -43.11
C ASN A 423 -57.10 -3.29 -44.03
N ALA A 424 -58.23 -2.78 -43.50
CA ALA A 424 -59.09 -1.89 -44.28
C ALA A 424 -58.42 -0.55 -44.61
N LEU A 425 -57.59 -0.01 -43.72
CA LEU A 425 -56.86 1.24 -43.97
C LEU A 425 -55.83 1.05 -45.10
N VAL A 426 -55.02 0.01 -45.04
CA VAL A 426 -54.03 -0.32 -46.08
C VAL A 426 -54.72 -0.59 -47.43
N LYS A 427 -55.86 -1.30 -47.43
CA LYS A 427 -56.64 -1.52 -48.66
C LYS A 427 -57.17 -0.22 -49.28
N ARG A 428 -57.55 0.76 -48.46
CA ARG A 428 -57.96 2.10 -48.93
C ARG A 428 -56.78 2.89 -49.47
N ALA A 429 -55.62 2.81 -48.83
CA ALA A 429 -54.39 3.43 -49.30
C ALA A 429 -53.97 2.89 -50.67
N ASN A 430 -53.90 1.56 -50.82
CA ASN A 430 -53.56 0.88 -52.09
C ASN A 430 -54.54 1.18 -53.22
N ALA A 431 -55.82 1.43 -52.90
CA ALA A 431 -56.84 1.77 -53.88
C ALA A 431 -56.82 3.26 -54.28
N GLY A 432 -55.86 4.06 -53.80
CA GLY A 432 -55.79 5.50 -54.03
C GLY A 432 -56.93 6.30 -53.37
N LYS A 433 -57.73 5.67 -52.49
CA LYS A 433 -58.88 6.33 -51.83
C LYS A 433 -58.47 7.28 -50.71
N LEU A 434 -57.18 7.32 -50.38
CA LEU A 434 -56.59 8.26 -49.44
C LEU A 434 -55.87 9.42 -50.14
N ASP A 435 -55.77 9.40 -51.48
CA ASP A 435 -55.22 10.51 -52.26
C ASP A 435 -56.16 11.73 -52.13
N GLY A 436 -55.64 12.81 -51.55
CA GLY A 436 -56.42 14.04 -51.27
C GLY A 436 -57.09 14.09 -49.90
N VAL A 437 -56.91 13.06 -49.06
CA VAL A 437 -57.32 13.11 -47.64
C VAL A 437 -56.27 13.87 -46.84
N ASN A 438 -56.56 15.15 -46.61
CA ASN A 438 -55.77 16.05 -45.81
C ASN A 438 -56.08 15.84 -44.32
N VAL A 439 -55.12 15.33 -43.56
CA VAL A 439 -55.28 15.16 -42.10
C VAL A 439 -54.71 16.38 -41.40
N LEU A 440 -55.57 17.07 -40.64
CA LEU A 440 -55.20 18.22 -39.82
C LEU A 440 -54.89 17.77 -38.40
N LEU A 441 -53.66 17.96 -37.97
CA LEU A 441 -53.17 17.62 -36.64
C LEU A 441 -52.94 18.88 -35.82
N ARG A 442 -53.22 18.80 -34.52
CA ARG A 442 -52.70 19.78 -33.56
C ARG A 442 -51.19 19.55 -33.39
N PRO A 443 -50.38 20.56 -33.03
CA PRO A 443 -48.94 20.43 -32.90
C PRO A 443 -48.52 19.29 -31.95
N VAL A 444 -49.20 19.13 -30.83
CA VAL A 444 -48.95 18.03 -29.87
C VAL A 444 -49.23 16.65 -30.49
N SER A 445 -50.24 16.53 -31.35
CA SER A 445 -50.55 15.27 -32.04
C SER A 445 -49.57 14.97 -33.16
N ALA A 446 -49.06 16.01 -33.84
CA ALA A 446 -47.99 15.90 -34.83
C ALA A 446 -46.68 15.42 -34.18
N GLU A 447 -46.27 16.05 -33.08
CA GLU A 447 -45.10 15.63 -32.30
C GLU A 447 -45.26 14.22 -31.72
N SER A 448 -46.46 13.87 -31.22
CA SER A 448 -46.73 12.50 -30.77
C SER A 448 -46.65 11.47 -31.90
N LEU A 449 -47.06 11.83 -33.12
CA LEU A 449 -46.94 10.93 -34.28
C LEU A 449 -45.48 10.74 -34.67
N GLU A 450 -44.68 11.82 -34.70
CA GLU A 450 -43.25 11.77 -34.98
C GLU A 450 -42.49 10.91 -33.95
N ASN A 451 -42.78 11.10 -32.66
CA ASN A 451 -42.21 10.29 -31.58
C ASN A 451 -42.62 8.82 -31.68
N LEU A 452 -43.88 8.52 -32.03
CA LEU A 452 -44.35 7.16 -32.26
C LEU A 452 -43.62 6.49 -33.43
N VAL A 453 -43.41 7.22 -34.53
CA VAL A 453 -42.67 6.71 -35.69
C VAL A 453 -41.22 6.45 -35.33
N THR A 454 -40.55 7.42 -34.70
CA THR A 454 -39.14 7.30 -34.26
C THR A 454 -38.96 6.11 -33.30
N THR A 455 -39.86 5.96 -32.32
CA THR A 455 -39.81 4.83 -31.37
C THR A 455 -40.10 3.49 -32.04
N SER A 456 -40.97 3.47 -33.06
CA SER A 456 -41.33 2.24 -33.78
C SER A 456 -40.26 1.80 -34.78
N THR A 457 -39.51 2.72 -35.39
CA THR A 457 -38.44 2.43 -36.36
C THR A 457 -37.11 2.11 -35.69
N ALA A 458 -36.82 2.70 -34.52
CA ALA A 458 -35.57 2.51 -33.79
C ALA A 458 -35.11 1.04 -33.59
N PRO A 459 -35.95 0.09 -33.15
CA PRO A 459 -35.50 -1.29 -32.94
C PRO A 459 -35.09 -2.00 -34.24
N PHE A 460 -35.71 -1.66 -35.38
CA PHE A 460 -35.33 -2.22 -36.67
C PHE A 460 -33.92 -1.76 -37.05
N ILE A 461 -33.63 -0.47 -36.89
CA ILE A 461 -32.34 0.11 -37.27
C ILE A 461 -31.23 -0.41 -36.34
N SER A 462 -31.44 -0.41 -35.03
CA SER A 462 -30.45 -0.88 -34.07
C SER A 462 -30.13 -2.38 -34.24
N ARG A 463 -31.16 -3.23 -34.44
CA ARG A 463 -30.98 -4.67 -34.68
C ARG A 463 -30.21 -4.95 -35.97
N GLU A 464 -30.57 -4.27 -37.05
CA GLU A 464 -29.87 -4.42 -38.34
C GLU A 464 -28.43 -3.89 -38.27
N THR A 465 -28.19 -2.79 -37.54
CA THR A 465 -26.83 -2.24 -37.30
C THR A 465 -25.96 -3.26 -36.57
N ALA A 466 -26.47 -3.86 -35.49
CA ALA A 466 -25.74 -4.89 -34.75
C ALA A 466 -25.47 -6.15 -35.59
N ARG A 467 -26.45 -6.58 -36.38
CA ARG A 467 -26.31 -7.72 -37.29
C ARG A 467 -25.28 -7.45 -38.39
N ALA A 468 -25.29 -6.25 -38.97
CA ALA A 468 -24.33 -5.84 -39.97
C ALA A 468 -22.91 -5.78 -39.39
N ALA A 469 -22.74 -5.24 -38.17
CA ALA A 469 -21.46 -5.27 -37.47
C ALA A 469 -20.93 -6.69 -37.30
N GLN A 470 -21.77 -7.64 -36.87
CA GLN A 470 -21.37 -9.05 -36.74
C GLN A 470 -20.98 -9.67 -38.09
N SER A 471 -21.67 -9.33 -39.18
CA SER A 471 -21.33 -9.86 -40.51
C SER A 471 -19.96 -9.41 -41.02
N LEU A 472 -19.49 -8.24 -40.57
CA LEU A 472 -18.16 -7.73 -40.89
C LEU A 472 -17.05 -8.43 -40.07
N ASN A 473 -17.38 -9.18 -39.02
CA ASN A 473 -16.44 -9.97 -38.21
C ASN A 473 -16.01 -11.30 -38.88
N SER A 474 -16.02 -11.36 -40.21
CA SER A 474 -15.57 -12.53 -40.98
C SER A 474 -14.37 -12.12 -41.84
N PRO A 475 -13.15 -12.08 -41.27
CA PRO A 475 -11.98 -11.72 -42.03
C PRO A 475 -11.76 -12.71 -43.19
N ALA A 476 -11.28 -12.20 -44.32
CA ALA A 476 -10.85 -13.06 -45.42
C ALA A 476 -9.71 -13.99 -44.95
N PRO A 477 -9.66 -15.25 -45.41
CA PRO A 477 -8.64 -16.21 -44.98
C PRO A 477 -7.23 -15.74 -45.36
N GLY A 478 -6.26 -16.00 -44.47
CA GLY A 478 -4.85 -15.60 -44.63
C GLY A 478 -4.54 -14.16 -44.22
N GLY A 479 -3.24 -13.83 -44.21
CA GLY A 479 -2.73 -12.54 -43.72
C GLY A 479 -2.37 -12.58 -42.23
N PHE A 480 -2.35 -11.41 -41.61
CA PHE A 480 -1.89 -11.22 -40.22
C PHE A 480 -2.95 -10.56 -39.36
N LEU A 481 -3.16 -11.05 -38.14
CA LEU A 481 -3.86 -10.30 -37.09
C LEU A 481 -2.81 -9.76 -36.12
N ILE A 482 -2.64 -8.43 -36.11
CA ILE A 482 -1.69 -7.75 -35.23
C ILE A 482 -2.47 -7.24 -34.02
N ALA A 483 -2.13 -7.69 -32.82
CA ALA A 483 -2.81 -7.32 -31.59
C ALA A 483 -1.85 -6.64 -30.61
N SER A 484 -2.28 -5.56 -29.96
CA SER A 484 -1.56 -4.97 -28.83
C SER A 484 -1.90 -5.70 -27.53
N ASP A 485 -0.89 -6.26 -26.85
CA ASP A 485 -1.07 -6.87 -25.52
C ASP A 485 -1.49 -5.85 -24.44
N GLU A 486 -1.24 -4.56 -24.69
CA GLU A 486 -1.59 -3.47 -23.79
C GLU A 486 -2.99 -2.89 -24.07
N GLY A 487 -3.66 -3.35 -25.13
CA GLY A 487 -4.94 -2.78 -25.59
C GLY A 487 -4.80 -1.36 -26.18
N SER A 488 -3.59 -0.93 -26.52
CA SER A 488 -3.35 0.37 -27.15
C SER A 488 -3.87 0.37 -28.59
N GLU A 489 -4.53 1.45 -29.00
CA GLU A 489 -4.94 1.65 -30.39
C GLU A 489 -3.72 1.74 -31.31
N LEU A 490 -3.76 1.02 -32.44
CA LEU A 490 -2.67 0.95 -33.43
C LEU A 490 -2.88 1.93 -34.61
N VAL A 491 -3.87 2.82 -34.50
CA VAL A 491 -4.33 3.72 -35.57
C VAL A 491 -4.32 5.17 -35.06
N ASP A 492 -3.86 6.10 -35.89
CA ASP A 492 -3.81 7.54 -35.58
C ASP A 492 -5.13 8.29 -35.89
N GLN A 493 -6.27 7.59 -35.82
CA GLN A 493 -7.57 8.16 -36.16
C GLN A 493 -8.12 8.95 -34.97
N ALA A 494 -8.63 10.17 -35.22
CA ALA A 494 -9.34 10.92 -34.18
C ALA A 494 -10.60 10.17 -33.73
N TRP A 495 -10.84 10.13 -32.42
CA TRP A 495 -12.01 9.48 -31.85
C TRP A 495 -13.30 10.17 -32.32
N PRO A 496 -14.38 9.40 -32.60
CA PRO A 496 -15.67 9.99 -32.90
C PRO A 496 -16.17 10.77 -31.68
N SER A 497 -16.76 11.95 -31.92
CA SER A 497 -17.28 12.81 -30.85
C SER A 497 -18.45 12.19 -30.08
N THR A 498 -19.19 11.30 -30.72
CA THR A 498 -20.36 10.60 -30.19
C THR A 498 -20.24 9.10 -30.52
N PRO A 499 -20.35 8.21 -29.52
CA PRO A 499 -20.37 6.77 -29.73
C PRO A 499 -21.49 6.33 -30.67
N LEU A 500 -21.29 5.24 -31.41
CA LEU A 500 -22.26 4.78 -32.42
C LEU A 500 -23.67 4.56 -31.85
N TYR A 501 -23.77 3.96 -30.66
CA TYR A 501 -25.05 3.62 -30.04
C TYR A 501 -25.73 4.80 -29.32
N ASP A 502 -25.05 5.94 -29.23
CA ASP A 502 -25.61 7.18 -28.67
C ASP A 502 -26.27 8.06 -29.75
N TYR A 503 -26.09 7.72 -31.03
CA TYR A 503 -26.78 8.42 -32.12
C TYR A 503 -28.29 8.14 -32.09
N PRO A 504 -29.12 9.13 -32.48
CA PRO A 504 -30.52 8.87 -32.82
C PRO A 504 -30.63 7.78 -33.88
N ALA A 505 -31.65 6.92 -33.78
CA ALA A 505 -31.76 5.75 -34.65
C ALA A 505 -31.74 6.09 -36.15
N GLN A 506 -32.28 7.26 -36.56
CA GLN A 506 -32.25 7.69 -37.96
C GLN A 506 -30.83 7.94 -38.49
N GLU A 507 -29.92 8.40 -37.63
CA GLU A 507 -28.54 8.72 -38.01
C GLU A 507 -27.59 7.54 -37.78
N GLN A 508 -27.93 6.66 -36.83
CA GLN A 508 -27.11 5.53 -36.39
C GLN A 508 -26.60 4.67 -37.56
N TRP A 509 -27.46 4.30 -38.51
CA TRP A 509 -27.04 3.48 -39.66
C TRP A 509 -26.03 4.21 -40.56
N SER A 510 -26.26 5.49 -40.84
CA SER A 510 -25.36 6.29 -41.65
C SER A 510 -24.01 6.53 -40.95
N ALA A 511 -24.03 6.70 -39.63
CA ALA A 511 -22.84 6.82 -38.79
C ALA A 511 -22.05 5.51 -38.81
N PHE A 512 -22.73 4.36 -38.70
CA PHE A 512 -22.12 3.05 -38.83
C PHE A 512 -21.47 2.84 -40.21
N GLN A 513 -22.16 3.18 -41.31
CA GLN A 513 -21.59 3.07 -42.66
C GLN A 513 -20.34 3.94 -42.83
N ARG A 514 -20.33 5.17 -42.29
CA ARG A 514 -19.15 6.06 -42.31
C ARG A 514 -17.98 5.50 -41.49
N LEU A 515 -18.27 4.97 -40.30
CA LEU A 515 -17.28 4.32 -39.46
C LEU A 515 -16.70 3.08 -40.16
N ALA A 516 -17.54 2.20 -40.70
CA ALA A 516 -17.11 1.03 -41.45
C ALA A 516 -16.27 1.42 -42.66
N GLN A 517 -16.68 2.42 -43.44
CA GLN A 517 -15.90 2.90 -44.60
C GLN A 517 -14.50 3.37 -44.20
N THR A 518 -14.38 4.00 -43.03
CA THR A 518 -13.11 4.51 -42.52
C THR A 518 -12.25 3.37 -41.98
N LEU A 519 -12.79 2.60 -41.03
CA LEU A 519 -12.08 1.58 -40.24
C LEU A 519 -11.79 0.27 -40.97
N MET A 520 -12.38 0.05 -42.14
CA MET A 520 -12.03 -1.10 -43.00
C MET A 520 -10.74 -0.89 -43.82
N GLN A 521 -10.28 0.34 -43.98
CA GLN A 521 -9.04 0.68 -44.72
C GLN A 521 -8.24 1.78 -44.01
N THR A 522 -8.08 1.66 -42.69
CA THR A 522 -7.31 2.62 -41.90
C THR A 522 -5.81 2.43 -42.10
N PRO A 523 -5.05 3.52 -42.31
CA PRO A 523 -3.61 3.46 -42.16
C PRO A 523 -3.28 3.15 -40.69
N PHE A 524 -2.37 2.22 -40.46
CA PHE A 524 -1.93 1.85 -39.13
C PHE A 524 -0.42 1.86 -39.02
N SER A 525 0.05 2.08 -37.80
CA SER A 525 1.46 1.99 -37.42
C SER A 525 1.55 1.16 -36.16
N ALA A 526 2.17 -0.02 -36.27
CA ALA A 526 2.36 -0.91 -35.15
C ALA A 526 3.86 -1.09 -34.90
N GLU A 527 4.31 -0.59 -33.75
CA GLU A 527 5.69 -0.70 -33.27
C GLU A 527 5.69 -1.48 -31.96
N GLY A 528 6.46 -2.56 -31.90
CA GLY A 528 6.49 -3.40 -30.72
C GLY A 528 7.42 -4.59 -30.83
N ILE A 529 7.63 -5.24 -29.69
CA ILE A 529 8.31 -6.52 -29.60
C ILE A 529 7.26 -7.63 -29.66
N VAL A 530 7.53 -8.66 -30.43
CA VAL A 530 6.64 -9.80 -30.59
C VAL A 530 6.66 -10.67 -29.33
N THR A 531 5.52 -10.81 -28.67
CA THR A 531 5.39 -11.65 -27.47
C THR A 531 4.85 -13.03 -27.78
N SER A 532 3.98 -13.14 -28.79
CA SER A 532 3.37 -14.40 -29.21
C SER A 532 3.14 -14.43 -30.72
N VAL A 533 3.30 -15.61 -31.31
CA VAL A 533 3.01 -15.88 -32.72
C VAL A 533 2.32 -17.24 -32.83
N TYR A 534 1.10 -17.27 -33.34
CA TYR A 534 0.39 -18.52 -33.65
C TYR A 534 -0.46 -18.38 -34.91
N THR A 535 -0.80 -19.49 -35.55
CA THR A 535 -1.63 -19.50 -36.76
C THR A 535 -2.97 -20.13 -36.45
N ASP A 536 -4.06 -19.44 -36.77
CA ASP A 536 -5.42 -19.96 -36.58
C ASP A 536 -5.83 -20.92 -37.72
N ALA A 537 -6.93 -21.65 -37.54
CA ALA A 537 -7.50 -22.58 -38.50
C ALA A 537 -7.78 -21.95 -39.88
N ASN A 538 -8.04 -20.64 -39.92
CA ASN A 538 -8.25 -19.86 -41.15
C ASN A 538 -6.95 -19.49 -41.88
N GLY A 539 -5.79 -19.91 -41.37
CA GLY A 539 -4.47 -19.59 -41.94
C GLY A 539 -4.01 -18.15 -41.65
N THR A 540 -4.71 -17.42 -40.79
CA THR A 540 -4.30 -16.10 -40.31
C THR A 540 -3.23 -16.24 -39.23
N GLN A 541 -2.13 -15.49 -39.36
CA GLN A 541 -1.07 -15.49 -38.36
C GLN A 541 -1.31 -14.38 -37.34
N HIS A 542 -1.56 -14.77 -36.09
CA HIS A 542 -1.76 -13.88 -34.96
C HIS A 542 -0.40 -13.49 -34.40
N ILE A 543 -0.16 -12.18 -34.32
CA ILE A 543 1.06 -11.57 -33.80
C ILE A 543 0.67 -10.64 -32.66
N SER A 544 1.05 -11.00 -31.44
CA SER A 544 0.94 -10.11 -30.29
C SER A 544 2.15 -9.22 -30.19
N LEU A 545 1.92 -7.92 -30.07
CA LEU A 545 2.93 -6.88 -29.89
C LEU A 545 2.82 -6.27 -28.49
N HIS A 546 3.96 -6.12 -27.86
CA HIS A 546 4.13 -5.32 -26.66
C HIS A 546 4.96 -4.09 -27.00
N ARG A 547 4.58 -2.92 -26.46
CA ARG A 547 5.21 -1.65 -26.83
C ARG A 547 6.70 -1.67 -26.48
N ILE A 548 7.52 -1.09 -27.35
CA ILE A 548 8.95 -0.90 -27.04
C ILE A 548 9.03 0.06 -25.85
N PRO A 549 9.69 -0.33 -24.74
CA PRO A 549 9.79 0.56 -23.60
C PRO A 549 10.60 1.80 -23.98
N ASP A 550 10.03 2.97 -23.69
CA ASP A 550 10.73 4.25 -23.82
C ASP A 550 12.05 4.23 -23.01
N LYS A 551 12.96 5.16 -23.30
CA LYS A 551 14.27 5.25 -22.60
C LYS A 551 14.13 5.23 -21.07
N SER A 552 13.06 5.80 -20.51
CA SER A 552 12.75 5.74 -19.07
C SER A 552 12.33 4.33 -18.61
N GLY A 553 11.56 3.59 -19.40
CA GLY A 553 11.17 2.21 -19.15
C GLY A 553 12.37 1.26 -19.07
N TRP A 554 13.37 1.45 -19.94
CA TRP A 554 14.64 0.72 -19.86
C TRP A 554 15.37 0.91 -18.53
N TRP A 555 15.48 2.15 -18.03
CA TRP A 555 16.09 2.44 -16.73
C TRP A 555 15.31 1.82 -15.57
N ARG A 556 13.98 1.74 -15.66
CA ARG A 556 13.15 1.05 -14.67
C ARG A 556 13.38 -0.46 -14.69
N TYR A 557 13.48 -1.10 -15.86
CA TYR A 557 13.83 -2.53 -15.94
C TYR A 557 15.23 -2.83 -15.42
N LEU A 558 16.22 -1.97 -15.71
CA LEU A 558 17.55 -2.11 -15.14
C LEU A 558 17.55 -1.89 -13.62
N GLY A 559 16.81 -0.91 -13.13
CA GLY A 559 16.67 -0.62 -11.70
C GLY A 559 15.99 -1.75 -10.94
N THR A 560 14.91 -2.32 -11.48
CA THR A 560 14.19 -3.47 -10.87
C THR A 560 15.10 -4.70 -10.75
N THR A 561 15.83 -5.05 -11.80
CA THR A 561 16.74 -6.21 -11.79
C THR A 561 17.89 -6.03 -10.79
N LEU A 562 18.51 -4.84 -10.76
CA LEU A 562 19.58 -4.52 -9.81
C LEU A 562 19.07 -4.52 -8.36
N LEU A 563 17.91 -3.92 -8.10
CA LEU A 563 17.30 -3.90 -6.77
C LEU A 563 16.93 -5.31 -6.31
N MET A 564 16.37 -6.13 -7.19
CA MET A 564 16.03 -7.52 -6.89
C MET A 564 17.26 -8.33 -6.48
N LEU A 565 18.36 -8.23 -7.25
CA LEU A 565 19.62 -8.91 -6.92
C LEU A 565 20.17 -8.41 -5.57
N ALA A 566 20.17 -7.09 -5.34
CA ALA A 566 20.60 -6.51 -4.08
C ALA A 566 19.77 -7.00 -2.88
N MET A 567 18.44 -7.12 -3.04
CA MET A 567 17.56 -7.62 -1.98
C MET A 567 17.79 -9.10 -1.69
N ILE A 568 18.04 -9.93 -2.71
CA ILE A 568 18.41 -11.35 -2.52
C ILE A 568 19.70 -11.46 -1.71
N VAL A 569 20.76 -10.75 -2.14
CA VAL A 569 22.06 -10.77 -1.46
C VAL A 569 21.93 -10.27 -0.03
N SER A 570 21.19 -9.18 0.18
CA SER A 570 20.94 -8.61 1.51
C SER A 570 20.17 -9.58 2.42
N ALA A 571 19.12 -10.22 1.92
CA ALA A 571 18.31 -11.18 2.69
C ALA A 571 19.14 -12.39 3.13
N VAL A 572 19.91 -12.98 2.22
CA VAL A 572 20.74 -14.15 2.50
C VAL A 572 21.87 -13.79 3.48
N TYR A 573 22.61 -12.72 3.21
CA TYR A 573 23.73 -12.30 4.06
C TYR A 573 23.26 -11.93 5.47
N ASN A 574 22.23 -11.09 5.60
CA ASN A 574 21.72 -10.68 6.90
C ASN A 574 21.00 -11.82 7.63
N GLY A 575 20.35 -12.74 6.92
CA GLY A 575 19.75 -13.95 7.49
C GLY A 575 20.80 -14.87 8.12
N ILE A 576 21.90 -15.16 7.40
CA ILE A 576 23.01 -15.98 7.93
C ILE A 576 23.66 -15.29 9.14
N GLN A 577 23.89 -13.97 9.06
CA GLN A 577 24.45 -13.21 10.17
C GLN A 577 23.53 -13.19 11.39
N ALA A 578 22.22 -13.01 11.19
CA ALA A 578 21.24 -13.06 12.28
C ALA A 578 21.26 -14.41 12.98
N PHE A 579 21.28 -15.51 12.23
CA PHE A 579 21.34 -16.86 12.79
C PHE A 579 22.62 -17.11 13.58
N ARG A 580 23.79 -16.81 13.01
CA ARG A 580 25.09 -16.95 13.70
C ARG A 580 25.14 -16.13 14.99
N ARG A 581 24.63 -14.90 14.96
CA ARG A 581 24.59 -14.00 16.13
C ARG A 581 23.61 -14.48 17.19
N TYR A 582 22.45 -15.00 16.78
CA TYR A 582 21.46 -15.58 17.68
C TYR A 582 22.02 -16.79 18.43
N GLN A 583 22.72 -17.69 17.74
CA GLN A 583 23.38 -18.84 18.37
C GLN A 583 24.39 -18.40 19.44
N ARG A 584 25.29 -17.48 19.09
CA ARG A 584 26.28 -16.93 20.03
C ARG A 584 25.64 -16.17 21.20
N HIS A 585 24.56 -15.44 20.95
CA HIS A 585 23.83 -14.76 22.02
C HIS A 585 23.24 -15.74 23.03
N ARG A 586 22.75 -16.89 22.56
CA ARG A 586 22.17 -17.94 23.42
C ARG A 586 23.22 -18.63 24.30
N THR A 587 24.44 -18.86 23.79
CA THR A 587 25.51 -19.51 24.58
C THR A 587 26.28 -18.53 25.47
N ARG A 588 26.28 -17.23 25.14
CA ARG A 588 27.05 -16.18 25.82
C ARG A 588 27.02 -16.26 27.35
N MET A 589 25.84 -16.38 27.96
CA MET A 589 25.74 -16.40 29.43
C MET A 589 26.42 -17.63 30.06
N ALA A 590 26.27 -18.79 29.43
CA ALA A 590 26.93 -20.02 29.88
C ALA A 590 28.45 -19.90 29.71
N ASP A 591 28.91 -19.37 28.57
CA ASP A 591 30.34 -19.18 28.29
C ASP A 591 31.00 -18.20 29.28
N ILE A 592 30.28 -17.14 29.70
CA ILE A 592 30.74 -16.18 30.73
C ILE A 592 30.83 -16.84 32.11
N GLN A 593 29.84 -17.65 32.48
CA GLN A 593 29.87 -18.37 33.75
C GLN A 593 31.04 -19.36 33.79
N GLU A 594 31.23 -20.14 32.72
CA GLU A 594 32.37 -21.06 32.59
C GLU A 594 33.72 -20.32 32.65
N TYR A 595 33.82 -19.15 32.03
CA TYR A 595 35.01 -18.29 32.11
C TYR A 595 35.34 -17.90 33.56
N TYR A 596 34.37 -17.38 34.31
CA TYR A 596 34.61 -16.99 35.71
C TYR A 596 34.87 -18.19 36.62
N GLU A 597 34.16 -19.31 36.43
CA GLU A 597 34.46 -20.56 37.14
C GLU A 597 35.91 -21.00 36.92
N SER A 598 36.40 -20.92 35.68
CA SER A 598 37.79 -21.30 35.35
C SER A 598 38.83 -20.36 35.96
N CYS A 599 38.52 -19.05 36.07
CA CYS A 599 39.43 -18.06 36.65
C CYS A 599 39.51 -18.15 38.18
N LEU A 600 38.38 -18.42 38.84
CA LEU A 600 38.28 -18.45 40.31
C LEU A 600 38.61 -19.82 40.88
N ASN A 601 38.24 -20.90 40.17
CA ASN A 601 38.60 -22.27 40.45
C ASN A 601 39.39 -22.83 39.26
N PRO A 602 40.69 -22.53 39.14
CA PRO A 602 41.50 -23.16 38.12
C PRO A 602 41.43 -24.67 38.36
N ARG A 603 40.65 -25.38 37.53
CA ARG A 603 40.74 -26.83 37.46
C ARG A 603 42.21 -27.12 37.22
N LEU A 604 42.84 -27.87 38.11
CA LEU A 604 44.10 -28.55 37.83
C LEU A 604 43.84 -29.42 36.60
N THR A 605 43.98 -28.86 35.41
CA THR A 605 43.83 -29.60 34.17
C THR A 605 44.92 -30.65 34.16
N VAL A 606 44.46 -31.87 33.93
CA VAL A 606 45.16 -33.13 33.73
C VAL A 606 46.50 -32.96 32.99
N SER A 607 47.50 -33.72 33.44
CA SER A 607 48.82 -33.91 32.82
C SER A 607 48.78 -34.00 31.29
N PRO A 608 49.86 -33.57 30.61
CA PRO A 608 50.00 -33.64 29.15
C PRO A 608 50.33 -35.09 28.74
N GLU A 609 49.36 -35.98 28.80
CA GLU A 609 49.39 -37.27 28.13
C GLU A 609 48.12 -37.36 27.29
N ASN A 610 48.14 -36.73 26.12
CA ASN A 610 47.37 -37.09 24.92
C ASN A 610 47.68 -36.06 23.81
N LEU A 611 48.96 -36.04 23.41
CA LEU A 611 49.42 -35.57 22.11
C LEU A 611 50.22 -36.72 21.49
N ILE A 612 49.53 -37.72 20.96
CA ILE A 612 49.99 -38.61 19.88
C ILE A 612 48.79 -38.84 18.95
#